data_AF-A0A6P2QTP2-F1
#
_entry.id   AF-A0A6P2QTP2-F1
#
_cell.length_a   1.000
_cell.length_b   1.000
_cell.length_c   1.000
_cell.angle_alpha   90.00
_cell.angle_beta   90.00
_cell.angle_gamma   90.00
#
_symmetry.space_group_name_H-M   'P 1'
#
loop_
_entity.id
_entity.type
_entity.pdbx_description
1 polymer ?
#
loop_
_entity_poly.entity_id
_entity_poly.type
_entity_poly.pdbx_seq_one_letter_code
_entity_poly.pdbx_strand_id
1 'polypeptide(L)'
;MYLDEVAVIETLRFIAGCAKGSAVLFEYVTPLSSLPPIMRIAMEQLTAQFAERGEPWQTFFEPPAITETLGALGFSRTNAWTPEELNQRYIANRDDGLLIGVTPARLILATV
;
A
#
# COMPACT_ATOMS: atom_id res chain seq x y z
N MET A 1 4.85 -3.96 -3.64
CA MET A 1 6.20 -3.71 -3.11
C MET A 1 7.12 -4.86 -3.49
N TYR A 2 7.13 -6.01 -2.81
CA TYR A 2 8.12 -7.08 -3.12
C TYR A 2 7.67 -8.15 -4.12
N LEU A 3 6.36 -8.30 -4.32
CA LEU A 3 5.80 -9.19 -5.33
C LEU A 3 5.71 -8.46 -6.66
N ASP A 4 5.92 -9.18 -7.77
CA ASP A 4 5.55 -8.70 -9.09
C ASP A 4 4.03 -8.57 -9.24
N GLU A 5 3.59 -7.83 -10.25
CA GLU A 5 2.18 -7.47 -10.41
C GLU A 5 1.29 -8.69 -10.68
N VAL A 6 1.80 -9.69 -11.41
CA VAL A 6 1.04 -10.93 -11.68
C VAL A 6 0.81 -11.68 -10.37
N ALA A 7 1.84 -11.85 -9.56
CA ALA A 7 1.72 -12.51 -8.25
C ALA A 7 0.75 -11.77 -7.31
N VAL A 8 0.76 -10.44 -7.32
CA VAL A 8 -0.23 -9.64 -6.56
C VAL A 8 -1.65 -9.92 -7.05
N ILE A 9 -1.89 -9.83 -8.36
CA ILE A 9 -3.23 -10.02 -8.94
C ILE A 9 -3.74 -11.44 -8.72
N GLU A 10 -2.91 -12.46 -8.91
CA GLU A 10 -3.29 -13.87 -8.66
C GLU A 10 -3.64 -14.10 -7.19
N THR A 11 -2.87 -13.51 -6.26
CA THR A 11 -3.14 -13.62 -4.83
C THR A 11 -4.47 -12.97 -4.47
N LEU A 12 -4.73 -11.76 -4.97
CA LEU A 12 -5.99 -11.05 -4.74
C LEU A 12 -7.17 -11.80 -5.37
N ARG A 13 -7.01 -12.38 -6.56
CA ARG A 13 -8.03 -13.22 -7.21
C ARG A 13 -8.35 -14.47 -6.40
N PHE A 14 -7.33 -15.14 -5.88
CA PHE A 14 -7.51 -16.31 -5.01
C PHE A 14 -8.35 -15.94 -3.78
N ILE A 15 -8.02 -14.82 -3.12
CA ILE A 15 -8.77 -14.32 -1.96
C ILE A 15 -10.21 -13.95 -2.34
N ALA A 16 -10.42 -13.34 -3.52
CA ALA A 16 -11.75 -13.01 -4.01
C ALA A 16 -12.67 -14.23 -4.20
N GLY A 17 -12.10 -15.43 -4.37
CA GLY A 17 -12.83 -16.69 -4.43
C GLY A 17 -13.30 -17.23 -3.07
N CYS A 18 -12.92 -16.60 -1.95
CA CYS A 18 -13.36 -17.01 -0.62
C CYS A 18 -14.84 -16.66 -0.36
N ALA A 19 -15.39 -17.17 0.75
CA ALA A 19 -16.78 -16.92 1.12
C ALA A 19 -17.07 -15.41 1.28
N LYS A 20 -18.28 -14.97 0.90
CA LYS A 20 -18.73 -13.58 1.06
C LYS A 20 -18.54 -13.09 2.49
N GLY A 21 -17.99 -11.89 2.65
CA GLY A 21 -17.60 -11.31 3.93
C GLY A 21 -16.14 -11.59 4.33
N SER A 22 -15.42 -12.43 3.58
CA SER A 22 -13.96 -12.56 3.73
C SER A 22 -13.29 -11.23 3.41
N ALA A 23 -12.17 -10.94 4.07
CA ALA A 23 -11.46 -9.68 3.90
C ALA A 23 -9.95 -9.85 3.91
N VAL A 24 -9.26 -8.95 3.23
CA VAL A 24 -7.80 -8.82 3.24
C VAL A 24 -7.41 -7.39 3.55
N LEU A 25 -6.51 -7.22 4.51
CA LEU A 25 -5.84 -5.97 4.83
C LEU A 25 -4.40 -6.10 4.34
N PHE A 26 -3.96 -5.21 3.48
CA PHE A 26 -2.59 -5.23 2.97
C PHE A 26 -2.06 -3.81 2.74
N GLU A 27 -0.74 -3.75 2.64
CA GLU A 27 -0.02 -2.54 2.30
C GLU A 27 0.46 -2.59 0.84
N TYR A 28 0.36 -1.45 0.16
CA TYR A 28 1.00 -1.24 -1.14
C TYR A 28 1.77 0.07 -1.12
N VAL A 29 2.63 0.28 -2.12
CA VAL A 29 3.37 1.53 -2.29
C VAL A 29 2.87 2.28 -3.50
N THR A 30 2.68 3.58 -3.34
CA THR A 30 2.44 4.49 -4.46
C THR A 30 3.72 4.76 -5.23
N PRO A 31 3.63 5.12 -6.52
CA PRO A 31 4.80 5.57 -7.27
C PRO A 31 5.58 6.67 -6.54
N LEU A 32 6.90 6.58 -6.54
CA LEU A 32 7.76 7.54 -5.84
C LEU A 32 7.66 8.96 -6.45
N SER A 33 7.24 9.05 -7.72
CA SER A 33 6.91 10.32 -8.40
C SER A 33 5.84 11.13 -7.69
N SER A 34 4.99 10.49 -6.90
CA SER A 34 3.89 11.11 -6.16
C SER A 34 4.35 11.70 -4.82
N LEU A 35 5.61 11.53 -4.44
CA LEU A 35 6.20 12.10 -3.23
C LEU A 35 6.75 13.52 -3.46
N PRO A 36 6.84 14.35 -2.40
CA PRO A 36 7.56 15.62 -2.46
C PRO A 36 9.01 15.42 -2.93
N PRO A 37 9.60 16.37 -3.69
CA PRO A 37 10.87 16.14 -4.39
C PRO A 37 12.02 15.63 -3.52
N ILE A 38 12.20 16.20 -2.32
CA ILE A 38 13.26 15.78 -1.39
C ILE A 38 13.03 14.34 -0.90
N MET A 39 11.78 14.01 -0.57
CA MET A 39 11.42 12.67 -0.10
C MET A 39 11.55 11.64 -1.23
N ARG A 40 11.17 12.02 -2.45
CA ARG A 40 11.35 11.18 -3.63
C ARG A 40 12.81 10.77 -3.81
N ILE A 41 13.73 11.73 -3.80
CA ILE A 41 15.18 11.45 -3.96
C ILE A 41 15.67 10.52 -2.85
N ALA A 42 15.29 10.79 -1.59
CA ALA A 42 15.66 9.93 -0.47
C ALA A 42 15.12 8.50 -0.62
N MET A 43 13.86 8.35 -1.05
CA MET A 43 13.27 7.03 -1.29
C MET A 43 13.88 6.31 -2.47
N GLU A 44 14.18 6.99 -3.58
CA GLU A 44 14.86 6.38 -4.74
C GLU A 44 16.22 5.79 -4.31
N GLN A 45 17.02 6.54 -3.54
CA GLN A 45 18.29 6.07 -2.98
C GLN A 45 18.11 4.88 -2.03
N LEU A 46 17.09 4.93 -1.16
CA LEU A 46 16.80 3.84 -0.23
C LEU A 46 16.39 2.57 -0.97
N THR A 47 15.49 2.68 -1.96
CA THR A 47 15.04 1.54 -2.77
C THR A 47 16.15 0.94 -3.62
N ALA A 48 17.11 1.76 -4.09
CA ALA A 48 18.30 1.27 -4.77
C ALA A 48 19.17 0.42 -3.83
N GLN A 49 19.38 0.87 -2.59
CA GLN A 49 20.11 0.09 -1.58
C GLN A 49 19.40 -1.21 -1.23
N PHE A 50 18.07 -1.23 -1.17
CA PHE A 50 17.32 -2.47 -0.97
C PHE A 50 17.51 -3.42 -2.15
N ALA A 51 17.47 -2.92 -3.38
CA ALA A 51 17.73 -3.74 -4.57
C ALA A 51 19.14 -4.34 -4.58
N GLU A 52 20.17 -3.56 -4.21
CA GLU A 52 21.56 -4.07 -4.07
C GLU A 52 21.68 -5.19 -3.03
N ARG A 53 20.81 -5.22 -2.02
CA ARG A 53 20.74 -6.25 -0.99
C ARG A 53 19.84 -7.44 -1.36
N GLY A 54 19.30 -7.46 -2.57
CA GLY A 54 18.41 -8.54 -3.03
C GLY A 54 16.95 -8.37 -2.60
N GLU A 55 16.56 -7.17 -2.15
CA GLU A 55 15.18 -6.83 -1.75
C GLU A 55 14.58 -5.73 -2.65
N PRO A 56 14.55 -5.89 -3.99
CA PRO A 56 14.02 -4.86 -4.86
C PRO A 56 12.51 -4.69 -4.67
N TRP A 57 12.05 -3.44 -4.68
CA TRP A 57 10.64 -3.14 -4.84
C TRP A 57 10.25 -3.31 -6.31
N GLN A 58 9.37 -4.27 -6.58
CA GLN A 58 8.95 -4.69 -7.92
C GLN A 58 7.67 -4.00 -8.40
N THR A 59 6.72 -3.74 -7.50
CA THR A 59 5.38 -3.25 -7.89
C THR A 59 4.91 -2.08 -7.04
N PHE A 60 4.33 -1.10 -7.73
CA PHE A 60 3.75 0.13 -7.22
C PHE A 60 2.34 0.28 -7.79
N PHE A 61 1.41 0.81 -6.99
CA PHE A 61 0.05 1.07 -7.47
C PHE A 61 -0.35 2.50 -7.14
N GLU A 62 -0.93 3.18 -8.14
CA GLU A 62 -1.69 4.40 -7.86
C GLU A 62 -2.96 4.03 -7.08
N PRO A 63 -3.39 4.82 -6.07
CA PRO A 63 -4.55 4.49 -5.24
C PRO A 63 -5.85 4.20 -6.03
N PRO A 64 -6.17 4.94 -7.12
CA PRO A 64 -7.31 4.60 -7.96
C PRO A 64 -7.15 3.25 -8.66
N ALA A 65 -5.95 2.94 -9.17
CA ALA A 65 -5.69 1.72 -9.93
C ALA A 65 -5.88 0.47 -9.07
N ILE A 66 -5.34 0.43 -7.85
CA ILE A 66 -5.54 -0.72 -6.96
C ILE A 66 -7.01 -0.89 -6.57
N THR A 67 -7.74 0.21 -6.38
CA THR A 67 -9.17 0.17 -6.04
C THR A 67 -9.99 -0.39 -7.21
N GLU A 68 -9.67 0.01 -8.44
CA GLU A 68 -10.29 -0.51 -9.66
C GLU A 68 -9.97 -2.00 -9.85
N THR A 69 -8.72 -2.41 -9.67
CA THR A 69 -8.32 -3.83 -9.73
C THR A 69 -9.09 -4.68 -8.72
N LEU A 70 -9.22 -4.23 -7.47
CA LEU A 70 -9.99 -4.94 -6.44
C LEU A 70 -11.48 -5.06 -6.84
N GLY A 71 -12.08 -3.99 -7.36
CA GLY A 71 -13.46 -4.03 -7.86
C GLY A 71 -13.64 -5.03 -9.01
N ALA A 72 -12.72 -5.03 -9.97
CA ALA A 72 -12.73 -5.95 -11.11
C ALA A 72 -12.55 -7.42 -10.70
N LEU A 73 -11.84 -7.69 -9.61
CA LEU A 73 -11.66 -9.03 -9.05
C LEU A 73 -12.86 -9.53 -8.24
N GLY A 74 -13.83 -8.67 -7.91
CA GLY A 74 -15.04 -9.04 -7.19
C GLY A 74 -15.09 -8.64 -5.71
N PHE A 75 -14.15 -7.83 -5.23
CA PHE A 75 -14.25 -7.24 -3.89
C PHE A 75 -15.38 -6.21 -3.86
N SER A 76 -16.38 -6.42 -3.01
CA SER A 76 -17.57 -5.56 -2.93
C SER A 76 -17.35 -4.25 -2.18
N ARG A 77 -16.34 -4.18 -1.29
CA ARG A 77 -16.02 -2.95 -0.54
C ARG A 77 -14.51 -2.80 -0.38
N THR A 78 -14.03 -1.57 -0.52
CA THR A 78 -12.65 -1.18 -0.23
C THR A 78 -12.62 0.01 0.71
N ASN A 79 -11.63 0.04 1.61
CA ASN A 79 -11.37 1.17 2.47
C ASN A 79 -9.87 1.39 2.58
N ALA A 80 -9.37 2.49 2.06
CA ALA A 80 -7.97 2.89 2.18
C ALA A 80 -7.83 4.01 3.20
N TRP A 81 -6.63 4.16 3.78
CA TRP A 81 -6.32 5.24 4.70
C TRP A 81 -5.04 5.97 4.30
N THR A 82 -5.06 7.29 4.51
CA THR A 82 -3.83 8.10 4.41
C THR A 82 -3.05 8.06 5.73
N PRO A 83 -1.73 8.38 5.71
CA PRO A 83 -0.95 8.58 6.92
C PRO A 83 -1.61 9.55 7.91
N GLU A 84 -2.20 10.65 7.42
CA GLU A 84 -2.86 11.67 8.22
C GLU A 84 -4.10 11.11 8.94
N GLU A 85 -4.94 10.34 8.25
CA GLU A 85 -6.12 9.69 8.85
C GLU A 85 -5.72 8.67 9.92
N LEU A 86 -4.67 7.88 9.66
CA LEU A 86 -4.13 6.93 10.63
C LEU A 86 -3.53 7.64 11.84
N ASN A 87 -2.80 8.75 11.62
CA ASN A 87 -2.27 9.58 12.69
C ASN A 87 -3.40 10.12 13.58
N GLN A 88 -4.43 10.69 12.97
CA GLN A 88 -5.58 11.23 13.71
C GLN A 88 -6.31 10.14 14.52
N ARG A 89 -6.46 8.95 13.95
CA ARG A 89 -7.25 7.88 14.57
C ARG A 89 -6.50 7.13 15.67
N TYR A 90 -5.20 6.92 15.52
CA TYR A 90 -4.45 6.00 16.38
C TYR A 90 -3.27 6.65 17.12
N ILE A 91 -2.82 7.84 16.71
CA ILE A 91 -1.56 8.44 17.16
C ILE A 91 -1.75 9.83 17.79
N ALA A 92 -2.92 10.47 17.61
CA ALA A 92 -3.18 11.87 17.97
C ALA A 92 -2.82 12.30 19.41
N ASN A 93 -2.84 11.40 20.39
CA ASN A 93 -2.61 11.72 21.80
C ASN A 93 -1.29 11.16 22.35
N ARG A 94 -0.31 10.91 21.48
CA ARG A 94 1.02 10.50 21.90
C ARG A 94 1.88 11.70 22.25
N ASP A 95 2.58 11.62 23.38
CA ASP A 95 3.52 12.62 23.90
C ASP A 95 4.99 12.29 23.58
N ASP A 96 5.24 11.13 23.00
CA ASP A 96 6.59 10.64 22.66
C ASP A 96 7.06 11.04 21.25
N GLY A 97 6.27 11.82 20.52
CA GLY A 97 6.59 12.32 19.19
C GLY A 97 6.46 11.29 18.06
N LEU A 98 5.92 10.09 18.32
CA LEU A 98 5.66 9.12 17.25
C LEU A 98 4.62 9.69 16.28
N LEU A 99 4.93 9.65 14.98
CA LEU A 99 4.05 10.08 13.91
C LEU A 99 4.35 9.26 12.65
N ILE A 100 3.32 8.87 11.90
CA ILE A 100 3.51 8.37 10.54
C ILE A 100 3.85 9.57 9.66
N GLY A 101 5.11 9.66 9.26
CA GLY A 101 5.60 10.72 8.36
C GLY A 101 5.15 10.53 6.91
N VAL A 102 5.69 11.39 6.04
CA VAL A 102 5.48 11.26 4.58
C VAL A 102 6.06 9.92 4.11
N THR A 103 5.20 9.03 3.64
CA THR A 103 5.57 7.69 3.18
C THR A 103 4.84 7.37 1.87
N PRO A 104 5.47 6.60 0.94
CA PRO A 104 4.76 6.06 -0.22
C PRO A 104 3.82 4.91 0.14
N ALA A 105 3.92 4.35 1.34
CA ALA A 105 3.14 3.19 1.72
C ALA A 105 1.69 3.59 2.06
N ARG A 106 0.74 2.73 1.70
CA ARG A 106 -0.71 2.92 1.88
C ARG A 106 -1.34 1.63 2.37
N LEU A 107 -2.21 1.76 3.35
CA LEU A 107 -2.97 0.66 3.91
C LEU A 107 -4.35 0.59 3.26
N ILE A 108 -4.77 -0.61 2.87
CA ILE A 108 -6.10 -0.83 2.27
C ILE A 108 -6.72 -2.13 2.79
N LEU A 109 -8.00 -2.04 3.17
CA LEU A 109 -8.87 -3.16 3.48
C LEU A 109 -9.80 -3.42 2.29
N ALA A 110 -9.86 -4.66 1.82
CA ALA A 110 -10.82 -5.10 0.80
C ALA A 110 -11.67 -6.24 1.34
N THR A 111 -12.97 -6.25 1.03
CA THR A 111 -13.94 -7.27 1.46
C THR A 111 -14.62 -7.88 0.23
N VAL A 112 -14.71 -9.20 0.19
CA VAL A 112 -15.44 -10.00 -0.82
C VAL A 112 -16.94 -9.85 -0.59
#